data_AF-A0A382E2G2-F1
#
_entry.id   AF-A0A382E2G2-F1
#
_cell.length_a   1.000
_cell.length_b   1.000
_cell.length_c   1.000
_cell.angle_alpha   90.00
_cell.angle_beta   90.00
_cell.angle_gamma   90.00
#
_symmetry.space_group_name_H-M   'P 1'
#
loop_
_entity.id
_entity.type
_entity.pdbx_description
1 polymer ?
#
loop_
_entity_poly.entity_id
_entity_poly.type
_entity_poly.pdbx_seq_one_letter_code
_entity_poly.pdbx_strand_id
1 'polypeptide(L)'
;VKNYFELSNDEFVACNKMIMLSKNKIEQDDQTIEGFNIGSNTGKVAGQSINHCHIHLIPRRKGDVENPQGGIRGVISSKQHYIRKPK
;
A
#
# COMPACT_ATOMS: atom_id res chain seq x y z
N VAL A 1 -16.21 -1.26 -6.25
CA VAL A 1 -15.79 -0.14 -5.38
C VAL A 1 -14.67 0.66 -6.05
N LYS A 2 -14.87 1.95 -6.39
CA LYS A 2 -13.86 2.71 -7.16
C LYS A 2 -12.66 3.14 -6.32
N ASN A 3 -12.87 3.40 -5.04
CA ASN A 3 -11.82 3.84 -4.12
C ASN A 3 -12.17 3.51 -2.67
N TYR A 4 -11.25 3.74 -1.75
CA TYR A 4 -11.38 3.37 -0.34
C TYR A 4 -12.63 3.94 0.36
N PHE A 5 -13.06 5.16 0.02
CA PHE A 5 -14.20 5.81 0.66
C PHE A 5 -15.56 5.28 0.19
N GLU A 6 -15.57 4.43 -0.84
CA GLU A 6 -16.78 3.77 -1.33
C GLU A 6 -16.98 2.37 -0.75
N LEU A 7 -16.11 1.91 0.15
CA LEU A 7 -16.29 0.64 0.84
C LEU A 7 -17.52 0.70 1.75
N SER A 8 -18.37 -0.31 1.66
CA SER A 8 -19.36 -0.59 2.71
C SER A 8 -18.66 -1.02 4.01
N ASN A 9 -19.38 -0.99 5.13
CA ASN A 9 -18.84 -1.44 6.42
C ASN A 9 -18.37 -2.91 6.36
N ASP A 10 -19.11 -3.77 5.69
CA ASP A 10 -18.76 -5.19 5.55
C ASP A 10 -17.49 -5.36 4.71
N GLU A 11 -17.37 -4.62 3.60
CA GLU A 11 -16.16 -4.64 2.78
C GLU A 11 -14.95 -4.05 3.52
N PHE A 12 -15.15 -3.00 4.32
CA PHE A 12 -14.10 -2.42 5.15
C PHE A 12 -13.57 -3.43 6.17
N VAL A 13 -14.46 -4.10 6.90
CA VAL A 13 -14.11 -5.14 7.87
C VAL A 13 -13.41 -6.30 7.18
N ALA A 14 -13.91 -6.76 6.03
CA ALA A 14 -13.30 -7.83 5.26
C ALA A 14 -11.90 -7.46 4.75
N CYS A 15 -11.73 -6.25 4.20
CA CYS A 15 -10.43 -5.74 3.77
C CYS A 15 -9.43 -5.69 4.92
N ASN A 16 -9.84 -5.15 6.08
CA ASN A 16 -8.98 -5.07 7.26
C ASN A 16 -8.57 -6.47 7.76
N LYS A 17 -9.50 -7.42 7.77
CA LYS A 17 -9.20 -8.83 8.09
C LYS A 17 -8.15 -9.41 7.13
N MET A 18 -8.31 -9.18 5.83
CA MET A 18 -7.35 -9.65 4.81
C MET A 18 -5.97 -9.03 4.97
N ILE A 19 -5.89 -7.76 5.34
CA ILE A 19 -4.61 -7.08 5.62
C ILE A 19 -3.90 -7.73 6.80
N MET A 20 -4.60 -7.98 7.90
CA MET A 20 -4.03 -8.63 9.08
C MET A 20 -3.54 -10.06 8.78
N LEU A 21 -4.33 -10.84 8.04
CA LEU A 21 -3.93 -12.18 7.60
C LEU A 21 -2.67 -12.14 6.71
N SER A 22 -2.65 -11.22 5.75
CA SER A 22 -1.51 -11.06 4.83
C SER A 22 -0.26 -10.61 5.55
N LYS A 23 -0.37 -9.65 6.48
CA LYS A 23 0.72 -9.17 7.33
C LYS A 23 1.35 -10.32 8.11
N ASN A 24 0.52 -11.11 8.80
CA ASN A 24 1.00 -12.25 9.59
C ASN A 24 1.68 -13.31 8.71
N LYS A 25 1.11 -13.63 7.54
CA LYS A 25 1.72 -14.58 6.61
C LYS A 25 3.08 -14.09 6.10
N ILE A 26 3.17 -12.80 5.75
CA ILE A 26 4.41 -12.19 5.26
C ILE A 26 5.50 -12.22 6.33
N GLU A 27 5.19 -11.92 7.59
CA GLU A 27 6.16 -12.01 8.69
C GLU A 27 6.59 -13.44 9.00
N GLN A 28 5.69 -14.42 8.84
CA GLN A 28 6.03 -15.83 8.98
C GLN A 28 7.00 -16.29 7.88
N ASP A 29 6.81 -15.79 6.65
CA ASP A 29 7.64 -16.13 5.50
C ASP A 29 8.99 -15.40 5.52
N ASP A 30 9.05 -14.21 6.12
CA ASP A 30 10.27 -13.41 6.23
C ASP A 30 10.37 -12.71 7.58
N GLN A 31 11.20 -13.31 8.44
CA GLN A 31 11.47 -12.84 9.80
C GLN A 31 12.36 -11.59 9.85
N THR A 32 12.93 -11.14 8.73
CA THR A 32 13.74 -9.91 8.69
C THR A 32 12.90 -8.64 8.62
N ILE A 33 11.59 -8.77 8.44
CA ILE A 33 10.65 -7.65 8.39
C ILE A 33 10.46 -7.08 9.79
N GLU A 34 10.67 -5.77 9.91
CA GLU A 34 10.60 -5.03 11.18
C GLU A 34 9.46 -4.00 11.19
N GLY A 35 8.73 -3.86 10.08
CA GLY A 35 7.58 -2.95 10.00
C GLY A 35 6.83 -3.04 8.69
N PHE A 36 5.77 -2.24 8.58
CA PHE A 36 4.94 -2.15 7.37
C PHE A 36 4.52 -0.71 7.09
N ASN A 37 4.43 -0.36 5.81
CA ASN A 37 3.64 0.78 5.36
C ASN A 37 2.31 0.29 4.79
N ILE A 38 1.22 0.97 5.12
CA ILE A 38 -0.13 0.66 4.67
C ILE A 38 -0.83 1.92 4.15
N GLY A 39 -1.42 1.87 2.95
CA GLY A 39 -2.17 3.02 2.44
C GLY A 39 -2.87 2.80 1.10
N SER A 40 -3.67 3.78 0.71
CA SER A 40 -4.41 3.81 -0.56
C SER A 40 -4.42 5.24 -1.10
N ASN A 41 -4.21 5.40 -2.41
CA ASN A 41 -4.44 6.68 -3.08
C ASN A 41 -5.89 6.75 -3.55
N THR A 42 -6.63 7.77 -3.11
CA THR A 42 -8.04 7.96 -3.48
C THR A 42 -8.23 9.26 -4.25
N GLY A 43 -8.70 9.15 -5.49
CA GLY A 43 -8.89 10.26 -6.40
C GLY A 43 -7.64 10.59 -7.23
N LYS A 44 -7.88 11.21 -8.40
CA LYS A 44 -6.83 11.53 -9.40
C LYS A 44 -5.73 12.43 -8.82
N VAL A 45 -6.11 13.43 -8.02
CA VAL A 45 -5.16 14.38 -7.41
C VAL A 45 -4.24 13.68 -6.40
N ALA A 46 -4.75 12.71 -5.65
CA ALA A 46 -3.94 11.88 -4.76
C ALA A 46 -3.02 10.88 -5.52
N GLY A 47 -3.18 10.76 -6.84
CA GLY A 47 -2.43 9.83 -7.69
C GLY A 47 -3.05 8.45 -7.83
N GLN A 48 -4.37 8.33 -7.63
CA GLN A 48 -5.07 7.09 -7.97
C GLN A 48 -4.96 6.85 -9.47
N SER A 49 -4.24 5.79 -9.83
CA SER A 49 -3.99 5.43 -11.23
C SER A 49 -5.10 4.52 -11.77
N ILE A 50 -5.62 3.61 -10.95
CA ILE A 50 -6.68 2.67 -11.31
C ILE A 50 -7.93 3.03 -10.50
N ASN A 51 -9.07 3.20 -11.17
CA ASN A 51 -10.39 3.46 -10.56
C ASN A 51 -11.00 2.19 -9.94
N HIS A 52 -10.21 1.51 -9.12
CA HIS A 52 -10.58 0.34 -8.34
C HIS A 52 -9.92 0.45 -6.97
N CYS A 53 -10.67 0.19 -5.90
CA CYS A 53 -10.11 0.22 -4.55
C CYS A 53 -8.96 -0.79 -4.43
N HIS A 54 -7.82 -0.33 -3.93
CA HIS A 54 -6.67 -1.17 -3.62
C HIS A 54 -5.94 -0.58 -2.42
N ILE A 55 -5.50 -1.45 -1.52
CA ILE A 55 -4.75 -1.08 -0.33
C ILE A 55 -3.35 -1.68 -0.48
N HIS A 56 -2.34 -0.83 -0.43
CA HIS A 56 -0.95 -1.24 -0.40
C HIS A 56 -0.62 -1.75 1.01
N LEU A 57 0.00 -2.92 1.09
CA LEU A 57 0.65 -3.45 2.28
C LEU A 57 2.10 -3.72 1.90
N ILE A 58 3.02 -2.92 2.42
CA ILE A 58 4.42 -2.92 2.00
C ILE A 58 5.30 -3.30 3.20
N PRO A 59 5.93 -4.50 3.22
CA PRO A 59 6.83 -4.90 4.30
C PRO A 59 8.12 -4.07 4.26
N ARG A 60 8.66 -3.77 5.44
CA ARG A 60 9.85 -2.93 5.65
C ARG A 60 10.89 -3.63 6.50
N ARG A 61 12.16 -3.39 6.18
CA ARG A 61 13.32 -3.88 6.93
C ARG A 61 14.20 -2.71 7.32
N LYS A 62 14.98 -2.84 8.38
CA LYS A 62 15.94 -1.79 8.73
C LYS A 62 16.94 -1.58 7.60
N GLY A 63 17.06 -0.33 7.13
CA GLY A 63 18.00 0.06 6.07
C GLY A 63 17.56 -0.28 4.64
N ASP A 64 16.33 -0.77 4.41
CA ASP A 64 15.82 -1.07 3.06
C ASP A 64 15.55 0.18 2.19
N VAL A 65 15.45 1.35 2.83
CA VAL A 65 15.32 2.67 2.21
C VAL A 65 16.27 3.61 2.93
N GLU A 66 17.05 4.38 2.16
CA GLU A 66 18.07 5.31 2.66
C GLU A 66 17.50 6.32 3.66
N ASN A 67 16.34 6.90 3.37
CA ASN A 67 15.62 7.79 4.28
C ASN A 67 14.19 7.27 4.53
N PRO A 68 13.92 6.66 5.70
CA PRO A 68 12.59 6.15 6.02
C PRO A 68 11.59 7.26 6.39
N GLN A 69 12.04 8.50 6.65
CA GLN A 69 11.16 9.62 6.97
C GLN A 69 10.51 10.16 5.69
N GLY A 70 9.18 10.10 5.62
CA GLY A 70 8.40 10.55 4.47
C GLY A 70 7.04 9.85 4.40
N GLY A 71 6.26 10.21 3.39
CA GLY A 71 4.98 9.53 3.13
C GLY A 71 5.15 8.20 2.38
N ILE A 72 4.07 7.42 2.30
CA ILE A 72 4.00 6.13 1.57
C ILE A 72 4.49 6.22 0.12
N ARG A 73 4.35 7.40 -0.50
CA ARG A 73 4.85 7.65 -1.86
C ARG A 73 6.37 7.51 -2.00
N GLY A 74 7.14 7.73 -0.93
CA GLY A 74 8.60 7.63 -0.92
C GLY A 74 9.12 6.22 -0.63
N VAL A 75 8.25 5.25 -0.33
CA VAL A 75 8.66 3.90 0.10
C VAL A 75 9.49 3.18 -0.96
N ILE A 76 9.23 3.45 -2.25
CA ILE A 76 10.10 3.04 -3.35
C ILE A 76 10.40 4.29 -4.18
N SER A 77 11.37 5.07 -3.72
CA SER A 77 11.72 6.38 -4.27
C SER A 77 11.94 6.37 -5.80
N SER A 78 12.56 5.31 -6.33
CA SER A 78 12.81 5.15 -7.77
C SER A 78 11.57 4.83 -8.61
N LYS A 79 10.49 4.33 -7.99
CA LYS A 79 9.25 3.93 -8.67
C LYS A 79 8.06 4.86 -8.39
N GLN A 80 8.26 5.94 -7.63
CA GLN A 80 7.18 6.86 -7.28
C GLN A 80 6.63 7.64 -8.50
N HIS A 81 7.43 7.81 -9.55
CA HIS A 81 7.05 8.49 -10.78
C HIS A 81 6.74 7.49 -11.89
N TYR A 82 5.50 7.01 -11.94
CA TYR A 82 5.05 6.13 -13.03
C TYR A 82 4.88 6.94 -14.34
N ILE A 83 5.74 6.68 -15.32
CA ILE A 83 5.54 7.18 -16.69
C ILE A 83 4.52 6.27 -17.38
N ARG A 84 3.32 6.79 -17.65
CA ARG A 84 2.34 6.07 -18.47
C ARG A 84 2.78 6.13 -19.93
N LYS A 85 2.96 4.98 -20.57
CA LYS A 85 3.08 4.92 -22.02
C LYS A 85 1.76 5.40 -22.64
N PRO A 86 1.78 6.30 -23.63
CA PRO A 86 0.58 6.64 -24.39
C PRO A 86 0.03 5.36 -25.04
N LYS A 87 -1.30 5.28 -25.13
CA LYS A 87 -1.98 4.21 -25.88
C LYS A 87 -1.78 4.38 -27.37
#